data_AF-A0A7V5FSC8-F1
#
_entry.id   AF-A0A7V5FSC8-F1
#
_cell.length_a   1.000
_cell.length_b   1.000
_cell.length_c   1.000
_cell.angle_alpha   90.00
_cell.angle_beta   90.00
_cell.angle_gamma   90.00
#
_symmetry.space_group_name_H-M   'P 1'
#
loop_
_entity.id
_entity.type
_entity.pdbx_description
1 polymer ?
#
loop_
_entity_poly.entity_id
_entity_poly.type
_entity_poly.pdbx_seq_one_letter_code
_entity_poly.pdbx_strand_id
1 'polypeptide(L)' 'MSICETSDFCGAVISHVMMPYHANPAGNVNGGVIMQLIDDAAFVIATRYARTNVVTASIERIDFHRPVHV' A
#
# COMPACT_ATOMS: atom_id res chain seq x y z
N MET A 1 14.18 9.54 -12.62
CA MET A 1 12.96 8.89 -13.13
C MET A 1 11.79 9.60 -12.47
N SER A 2 11.28 10.64 -13.14
CA SER A 2 10.20 11.51 -12.64
C SER A 2 8.87 10.82 -13.01
N ILE A 3 8.16 10.25 -12.04
CA ILE A 3 6.99 9.39 -12.28
C ILE A 3 5.64 10.13 -12.32
N CYS A 4 5.59 11.46 -12.17
CA CYS A 4 4.32 12.19 -12.15
C CYS A 4 4.42 13.59 -12.77
N GLU A 5 4.43 13.70 -14.10
CA GLU A 5 4.11 14.97 -14.79
C GLU A 5 2.80 14.92 -15.60
N THR A 6 2.15 13.76 -15.69
CA THR A 6 0.86 13.61 -16.38
C THR A 6 -0.26 13.32 -15.38
N SER A 7 -1.14 14.31 -15.18
CA SER A 7 -2.31 14.31 -14.29
C SER A 7 -3.37 13.23 -14.58
N ASP A 8 -3.19 12.43 -15.63
CA ASP A 8 -4.26 11.63 -16.23
C ASP A 8 -4.16 10.13 -15.89
N PHE A 9 -3.09 9.69 -15.22
CA PHE A 9 -2.91 8.30 -14.77
C PHE A 9 -3.04 8.16 -13.24
N CYS A 10 -4.27 8.38 -12.78
CA CYS A 10 -5.04 7.46 -11.93
C CYS A 10 -4.33 6.83 -10.71
N GLY A 11 -4.52 7.44 -9.54
CA GLY A 11 -4.28 6.77 -8.26
C GLY A 11 -5.20 5.56 -8.02
N ALA A 12 -4.80 4.69 -7.11
CA ALA A 12 -5.60 3.55 -6.65
C ALA A 12 -6.09 3.82 -5.23
N VAL A 13 -7.36 3.49 -4.96
CA VAL A 13 -7.94 3.56 -3.61
C VAL A 13 -8.32 2.15 -3.19
N ILE A 14 -7.80 1.71 -2.05
CA ILE A 14 -8.16 0.46 -1.40
C ILE A 14 -8.87 0.80 -0.10
N SER A 15 -10.02 0.16 0.14
CA SER A 15 -10.74 0.19 1.41
C SER A 15 -10.81 -1.23 1.94
N HIS A 16 -10.31 -1.45 3.16
CA HIS A 16 -10.24 -2.77 3.76
C HIS A 16 -10.65 -2.72 5.24
N VAL A 17 -11.56 -3.63 5.62
CA VAL A 17 -11.97 -3.79 7.03
C VAL A 17 -10.94 -4.66 7.73
N MET A 18 -10.40 -4.16 8.83
CA MET A 18 -9.41 -4.90 9.62
C MET A 18 -10.10 -5.92 10.52
N MET A 19 -9.61 -7.15 10.50
CA MET A 19 -10.16 -8.28 11.23
C MET A 19 -9.21 -8.69 12.36
N PRO A 20 -9.67 -9.45 13.37
CA PRO A 20 -8.83 -9.81 14.53
C PRO A 20 -7.51 -10.51 14.17
N TYR A 21 -7.46 -11.26 13.07
CA TYR A 21 -6.24 -11.93 12.62
C TYR A 21 -5.21 -11.00 11.94
N HIS A 22 -5.59 -9.75 11.63
CA HIS A 22 -4.65 -8.70 11.18
C HIS A 22 -3.95 -7.99 12.34
N ALA A 23 -4.48 -8.14 13.57
CA ALA A 23 -4.00 -7.45 14.74
C ALA A 23 -3.18 -8.36 15.64
N ASN A 24 -2.33 -7.73 16.45
CA ASN A 24 -1.70 -8.39 17.59
C ASN A 24 -2.69 -8.50 18.78
N PRO A 25 -2.33 -9.22 19.86
CA PRO A 25 -3.21 -9.38 21.01
C PRO A 25 -3.62 -8.08 21.73
N ALA A 26 -2.92 -6.98 21.50
CA ALA A 26 -3.29 -5.66 22.03
C ALA A 26 -4.30 -4.91 21.13
N GLY A 27 -4.82 -5.56 20.08
CA GLY A 27 -5.78 -4.98 19.15
C GLY A 27 -5.16 -4.04 18.11
N ASN A 28 -3.83 -3.96 18.02
CA ASN A 28 -3.16 -3.10 17.04
C ASN A 28 -2.91 -3.88 15.75
N VAL A 29 -3.35 -3.35 14.62
CA VAL A 29 -3.08 -3.91 13.30
C VAL A 29 -1.57 -3.97 13.07
N ASN A 30 -1.09 -5.13 12.62
CA ASN A 30 0.31 -5.34 12.31
C ASN A 30 0.72 -4.44 11.13
N GLY A 31 1.82 -3.70 11.27
CA GLY A 31 2.32 -2.81 10.21
C GLY A 31 2.55 -3.52 8.87
N GLY A 32 2.95 -4.80 8.90
CA GLY A 32 3.09 -5.63 7.70
C GLY A 32 1.81 -5.76 6.87
N VAL A 33 0.63 -5.83 7.51
CA VAL A 33 -0.66 -5.89 6.81
C VAL A 33 -0.92 -4.57 6.07
N ILE A 34 -0.60 -3.44 6.71
CA ILE A 34 -0.75 -2.11 6.09
C ILE A 34 0.23 -1.95 4.92
N MET A 35 1.49 -2.38 5.08
CA MET A 35 2.48 -2.33 4.01
C MET A 35 2.09 -3.19 2.80
N GLN A 36 1.48 -4.35 3.03
CA GLN A 36 0.96 -5.18 1.94
C GLN A 36 -0.12 -4.44 1.13
N LEU A 37 -1.04 -3.74 1.79
CA LEU A 37 -2.07 -2.94 1.09
C LEU A 37 -1.46 -1.77 0.30
N ILE A 38 -0.39 -1.15 0.81
CA ILE A 38 0.35 -0.11 0.08
C ILE A 38 0.97 -0.70 -1.20
N ASP A 39 1.62 -1.86 -1.08
CA ASP A 39 2.27 -2.55 -2.21
C ASP A 39 1.24 -2.99 -3.27
N ASP A 40 0.09 -3.53 -2.85
CA ASP A 40 -1.01 -3.92 -3.74
C ASP A 40 -1.52 -2.71 -4.56
N ALA A 41 -1.72 -1.56 -3.90
CA ALA A 41 -2.14 -0.34 -4.58
C ALA A 41 -1.07 0.16 -5.57
N ALA A 42 0.20 0.15 -5.17
CA ALA A 42 1.32 0.56 -6.00
C ALA A 42 1.48 -0.34 -7.22
N PHE A 43 1.35 -1.67 -7.06
CA PHE A 43 1.40 -2.63 -8.15
C PHE A 43 0.31 -2.38 -9.20
N VAL A 44 -0.92 -2.08 -8.77
CA VAL A 44 -2.02 -1.74 -9.68
C VAL A 44 -1.69 -0.49 -10.51
N ILE A 45 -1.16 0.55 -9.88
CA ILE A 45 -0.79 1.80 -10.57
C ILE A 45 0.39 1.54 -11.54
N ALA A 46 1.45 0.89 -11.07
CA ALA A 46 2.66 0.63 -11.84
C ALA A 46 2.39 -0.28 -13.04
N THR A 47 1.55 -1.31 -12.89
CA THR A 47 1.15 -2.20 -13.98
C THR A 47 0.32 -1.47 -15.04
N ARG A 48 -0.61 -0.60 -14.63
CA ARG A 48 -1.41 0.22 -15.56
C ARG A 48 -0.54 1.16 -16.38
N TYR A 49 0.46 1.76 -15.73
CA TYR A 49 1.41 2.65 -16.37
C TYR A 49 2.35 1.89 -17.34
N ALA A 50 2.99 0.82 -16.86
CA ALA A 50 4.02 0.11 -17.62
C ALA A 50 3.45 -0.88 -18.66
N ARG A 51 2.17 -1.27 -18.54
CA ARG A 51 1.50 -2.26 -19.40
C ARG A 51 2.24 -3.60 -19.50
N THR A 52 2.93 -3.97 -18.43
CA THR A 52 3.71 -5.20 -18.31
C THR A 52 3.80 -5.60 -16.84
N ASN A 53 4.35 -6.78 -16.57
CA ASN A 53 4.61 -7.21 -15.21
C ASN A 53 5.70 -6.34 -14.56
N VAL A 54 5.47 -5.96 -13.31
CA VAL A 54 6.36 -5.08 -12.54
C VAL A 54 6.67 -5.72 -11.20
N VAL A 55 7.76 -5.26 -10.58
CA VAL A 55 8.16 -5.69 -9.24
C VAL A 55 8.50 -4.47 -8.40
N THR A 56 8.24 -4.56 -7.10
CA THR A 56 8.61 -3.52 -6.14
C THR A 56 10.10 -3.60 -5.87
N ALA A 57 10.87 -2.67 -6.45
CA ALA A 57 12.33 -2.64 -6.32
C ALA A 57 12.77 -2.19 -4.91
N SER A 58 12.07 -1.20 -4.35
CA SER A 58 12.35 -0.64 -3.04
C SER A 58 11.16 0.13 -2.52
N ILE A 59 11.02 0.16 -1.19
CA ILE A 59 10.16 1.09 -0.48
C ILE A 59 11.08 1.94 0.40
N GLU A 60 10.83 3.24 0.44
CA GLU A 60 11.56 4.13 1.33
C GLU A 60 11.06 3.97 2.79
N ARG A 61 11.33 4.95 3.64
CA ARG A 61 10.92 4.91 5.04
C ARG A 61 9.39 5.01 5.16
N ILE A 62 8.81 4.11 5.95
CA ILE A 62 7.41 4.19 6.39
C ILE A 62 7.39 4.51 7.88
N ASP A 63 6.69 5.58 8.25
CA ASP A 63 6.46 5.98 9.63
C ASP A 63 4.97 5.80 10.01
N PHE A 64 4.68 4.89 10.92
CA PHE A 64 3.33 4.69 11.45
C PHE A 64 3.06 5.70 12.57
N HIS A 65 2.34 6.78 12.26
CA HIS A 65 2.09 7.86 13.22
C HIS A 65 1.11 7.49 14.35
N ARG A 66 0.15 6.59 14.07
CA ARG A 66 -0.89 6.17 15.02
C ARG A 66 -1.25 4.71 14.77
N PRO A 67 -1.61 3.96 15.82
CA PRO A 67 -2.12 2.61 15.66
C PRO A 67 -3.48 2.62 14.94
N VAL A 68 -3.72 1.57 14.16
CA VAL A 68 -5.05 1.19 13.69
C VAL A 68 -5.54 0.08 14.60
N HIS A 69 -6.76 0.20 15.11
CA HIS A 69 -7.33 -0.76 16.04
C HIS A 69 -8.36 -1.65 15.34
N VAL A 70 -8.45 -2.90 15.81
CA VAL A 70 -9.56 -3.81 15.53
C VAL A 70 -10.51 -3.81 16.72
#